data_AF-A0A7Y7J026-F1
#
_entry.id   AF-A0A7Y7J026-F1
#
_cell.length_a   1.000
_cell.length_b   1.000
_cell.length_c   1.000
_cell.angle_alpha   90.00
_cell.angle_beta   90.00
_cell.angle_gamma   90.00
#
_symmetry.space_group_name_H-M   'P 1'
#
loop_
_entity.id
_entity.type
_entity.pdbx_description
1 polymer ?
#
loop_
_entity_poly.entity_id
_entity_poly.type
_entity_poly.pdbx_seq_one_letter_code
_entity_poly.pdbx_strand_id
1 'polypeptide(L)'
;MTVAITIGDVRGGGPAQMDLAELLSTRLLVQGNSGSGKSHLLRRLLEQSATLVQQAIIDPEGDFVSLAEKYGHLVIDGAAHTEAELQAAGERMRVHRASVVLNLEGADAEVQMRRAAAFLGGMFEVGRDYWYPVLVVVDEAQLFAPAAAGEVSDEARRASLGAMTNLMCRGR
;
A
#
# COMPACT_ATOMS: atom_id res chain seq x y z
N MET A 1 20.04 11.74 9.45
CA MET A 1 20.61 11.11 8.25
C MET A 1 19.49 10.98 7.25
N THR A 2 19.63 11.58 6.07
CA THR A 2 18.66 11.49 4.98
C THR A 2 19.07 10.32 4.08
N VAL A 3 18.12 9.42 3.79
CA VAL A 3 18.34 8.29 2.89
C VAL A 3 17.68 8.65 1.57
N ALA A 4 18.49 8.92 0.55
CA ALA A 4 18.00 9.25 -0.77
C ALA A 4 17.75 7.97 -1.59
N ILE A 5 16.56 7.85 -2.17
CA ILE A 5 16.22 6.79 -3.13
C ILE A 5 16.21 7.37 -4.54
N THR A 6 16.72 6.62 -5.53
CA THR A 6 16.79 7.08 -6.93
C THR A 6 15.55 6.60 -7.69
N ILE A 7 14.74 7.54 -8.20
CA ILE A 7 13.45 7.26 -8.83
C ILE A 7 13.48 7.33 -10.35
N GLY A 8 14.60 7.78 -10.93
CA GLY A 8 14.78 7.91 -12.38
C GLY A 8 15.95 8.84 -12.69
N ASP A 9 15.93 9.44 -13.88
CA ASP A 9 16.94 10.39 -14.35
C ASP A 9 16.29 11.72 -14.76
N VAL A 10 16.88 12.83 -14.32
CA VAL A 10 16.54 14.17 -14.79
C VAL A 10 17.30 14.42 -16.09
N ARG A 11 16.59 14.85 -17.16
CA ARG A 11 17.22 15.17 -18.44
C ARG A 11 18.33 16.20 -18.26
N GLY A 12 19.58 15.79 -18.53
CA GLY A 12 20.77 16.64 -18.39
C GLY A 12 21.20 16.94 -16.95
N GLY A 13 20.53 16.36 -15.94
CA GLY A 13 20.72 16.68 -14.52
C GLY A 13 21.17 15.50 -13.64
N GLY A 14 21.37 14.30 -14.20
CA GLY A 14 21.74 13.11 -13.45
C GLY A 14 20.55 12.46 -12.73
N PRO A 15 20.79 11.66 -11.68
CA PRO A 15 19.74 10.87 -11.05
C PRO A 15 18.69 11.74 -10.36
N ALA A 16 17.41 11.46 -10.60
CA ALA A 16 16.29 12.02 -9.85
C ALA A 16 16.21 11.29 -8.50
N GLN A 17 16.36 12.04 -7.41
CA GLN A 17 16.37 11.48 -6.05
C GLN A 17 15.20 11.99 -5.21
N MET A 18 14.74 11.16 -4.28
CA MET A 18 13.72 11.48 -3.30
C MET A 18 14.23 11.14 -1.90
N ASP A 19 13.95 11.99 -0.92
CA ASP A 19 14.28 11.72 0.49
C ASP A 19 13.24 10.76 1.10
N LEU A 20 13.69 9.56 1.46
CA LEU A 20 12.82 8.54 2.05
C LEU A 20 12.29 8.96 3.43
N ALA A 21 13.08 9.70 4.23
CA ALA A 21 12.63 10.16 5.53
C ALA A 21 11.52 11.21 5.39
N GLU A 22 11.66 12.11 4.40
CA GLU A 22 10.60 13.06 4.06
C GLU A 22 9.34 12.33 3.59
N LEU A 23 9.47 11.36 2.69
CA LEU A 23 8.35 10.56 2.19
C LEU A 23 7.59 9.86 3.34
N LEU A 24 8.31 9.27 4.30
CA LEU A 24 7.70 8.60 5.46
C LEU A 24 7.00 9.56 6.43
N SER A 25 7.39 10.84 6.43
CA SER A 25 6.76 11.88 7.25
C SER A 25 5.61 12.61 6.52
N THR A 26 5.47 12.39 5.22
CA THR A 26 4.52 13.08 4.34
C THR A 26 3.66 12.06 3.58
N ARG A 27 3.04 12.51 2.48
CA ARG A 27 2.19 11.69 1.60
C ARG A 27 2.56 12.02 0.16
N LEU A 28 2.62 11.00 -0.68
CA LEU A 28 2.83 11.14 -2.11
C LEU A 28 1.56 10.73 -2.85
N LEU A 29 1.08 11.61 -3.74
CA LEU A 29 0.06 11.29 -4.73
C LEU A 29 0.74 11.14 -6.09
N VAL A 30 0.60 9.97 -6.71
CA VAL A 30 1.04 9.72 -8.09
C VAL A 30 -0.19 9.70 -8.98
N GLN A 31 -0.27 10.64 -9.93
CA GLN A 31 -1.39 10.73 -10.87
C GLN A 31 -0.89 10.82 -12.30
N GLY A 32 -1.62 10.19 -13.21
CA GLY A 32 -1.32 10.16 -14.63
C GLY A 32 -2.26 9.21 -15.37
N ASN A 33 -2.42 9.44 -16.67
CA ASN A 33 -3.25 8.59 -17.52
C ASN A 33 -2.67 7.17 -17.61
N SER A 34 -3.46 6.21 -18.11
CA SER A 34 -2.94 4.89 -18.43
C SER A 34 -1.73 4.99 -19.38
N GLY A 35 -0.70 4.19 -19.13
CA GLY A 35 0.56 4.22 -19.88
C GLY A 35 1.52 5.37 -19.54
N SER A 36 1.19 6.26 -18.62
CA SER A 36 2.08 7.38 -18.21
C SER A 36 3.29 6.96 -17.36
N GLY A 37 3.36 5.69 -16.94
CA GLY A 37 4.45 5.16 -16.12
C GLY A 37 4.22 5.20 -14.61
N LYS A 38 2.96 5.34 -14.14
CA LYS A 38 2.63 5.31 -12.70
C LYS A 38 3.15 4.05 -12.00
N SER A 39 2.77 2.86 -12.48
CA SER A 39 3.19 1.59 -11.92
C SER A 39 4.71 1.40 -12.00
N HIS A 40 5.35 1.95 -13.05
CA HIS A 40 6.82 1.96 -13.15
C HIS A 40 7.47 2.80 -12.04
N LEU A 41 6.98 4.02 -11.80
CA LEU A 41 7.45 4.88 -10.72
C LEU A 41 7.22 4.24 -9.34
N LEU A 42 6.01 3.70 -9.09
CA LEU A 42 5.68 3.01 -7.85
C LEU A 42 6.58 1.79 -7.64
N ARG A 43 6.79 0.97 -8.66
CA ARG A 43 7.71 -0.16 -8.61
C ARG A 43 9.13 0.29 -8.27
N ARG A 44 9.63 1.36 -8.89
CA ARG A 44 10.96 1.91 -8.54
C ARG A 44 11.03 2.37 -7.09
N LEU A 45 10.03 3.09 -6.60
CA LEU A 45 9.95 3.53 -5.20
C LEU A 45 9.97 2.32 -4.24
N LEU A 46 9.17 1.29 -4.52
CA LEU A 46 9.09 0.07 -3.74
C LEU A 46 10.42 -0.69 -3.74
N GLU A 47 11.01 -0.91 -4.91
CA GLU A 47 12.31 -1.59 -5.06
C GLU A 47 13.43 -0.88 -4.31
N GLN A 48 13.51 0.45 -4.41
CA GLN A 48 14.56 1.23 -3.78
C GLN A 48 14.42 1.33 -2.26
N SER A 49 13.19 1.20 -1.73
CA SER A 49 12.92 1.32 -0.29
C SER A 49 12.71 -0.02 0.42
N ALA A 50 12.66 -1.15 -0.30
CA ALA A 50 12.28 -2.45 0.23
C ALA A 50 13.16 -2.97 1.38
N THR A 51 14.47 -2.69 1.33
CA THR A 51 15.42 -3.10 2.39
C THR A 51 15.62 -2.03 3.47
N LEU A 52 14.98 -0.87 3.31
CA LEU A 52 15.18 0.32 4.14
C LEU A 52 14.02 0.55 5.11
N VAL A 53 12.79 0.23 4.68
CA VAL A 53 11.58 0.42 5.47
C VAL A 53 10.60 -0.73 5.22
N GLN A 54 9.81 -1.07 6.25
CA GLN A 54 8.71 -2.01 6.10
C GLN A 54 7.68 -1.46 5.10
N GLN A 55 7.13 -2.33 4.24
CA GLN A 55 6.18 -1.93 3.20
C GLN A 55 4.87 -2.70 3.29
N ALA A 56 3.74 -2.00 3.14
CA ALA A 56 2.42 -2.60 2.93
C ALA A 56 1.88 -2.16 1.57
N ILE A 57 1.66 -3.09 0.66
CA ILE A 57 1.21 -2.78 -0.70
C ILE A 57 -0.20 -3.33 -0.87
N ILE A 58 -1.16 -2.48 -1.21
CA ILE A 58 -2.52 -2.85 -1.60
C ILE A 58 -2.56 -2.89 -3.12
N ASP A 59 -2.70 -4.09 -3.68
CA ASP A 59 -2.47 -4.38 -5.09
C ASP A 59 -3.72 -5.01 -5.73
N PRO A 60 -4.63 -4.19 -6.30
CA PRO A 60 -5.85 -4.67 -6.95
C PRO A 60 -5.61 -5.40 -8.28
N GLU A 61 -4.47 -5.16 -8.93
CA GLU A 61 -4.16 -5.72 -10.25
C GLU A 61 -3.09 -6.84 -10.20
N GLY A 62 -2.49 -7.11 -9.03
CA GLY A 62 -1.47 -8.14 -8.87
C GLY A 62 -0.11 -7.75 -9.46
N ASP A 63 0.10 -6.46 -9.73
CA ASP A 63 1.25 -5.92 -10.44
C ASP A 63 2.56 -6.03 -9.64
N PHE A 64 2.50 -6.21 -8.32
CA PHE A 64 3.65 -6.10 -7.40
C PHE A 64 4.05 -7.42 -6.72
N VAL A 65 3.38 -8.53 -7.01
CA VAL A 65 3.66 -9.85 -6.39
C VAL A 65 5.11 -10.31 -6.57
N SER A 66 5.77 -9.92 -7.68
CA SER A 66 7.18 -10.26 -7.94
C SER A 66 8.19 -9.62 -6.97
N LEU A 67 7.77 -8.66 -6.14
CA LEU A 67 8.63 -8.13 -5.07
C LEU A 67 8.98 -9.22 -4.03
N ALA A 68 8.10 -10.20 -3.84
CA ALA A 68 8.32 -11.31 -2.92
C ALA A 68 9.57 -12.12 -3.25
N GLU A 69 9.80 -12.39 -4.53
CA GLU A 69 10.93 -13.20 -4.99
C GLU A 69 12.29 -12.55 -4.71
N LYS A 70 12.34 -11.22 -4.74
CA LYS A 70 13.61 -10.47 -4.67
C LYS A 70 13.85 -9.80 -3.32
N TYR A 71 12.80 -9.38 -2.63
CA TYR A 71 12.90 -8.56 -1.42
C TYR A 71 12.26 -9.20 -0.19
N GLY A 72 11.67 -10.40 -0.32
CA GLY A 72 11.14 -11.16 0.80
C GLY A 72 9.78 -10.67 1.31
N HIS A 73 9.03 -9.92 0.50
CA HIS A 73 7.64 -9.61 0.79
C HIS A 73 6.81 -10.89 0.89
N LEU A 74 5.87 -10.92 1.83
CA LEU A 74 4.85 -11.96 1.89
C LEU A 74 3.70 -11.56 0.97
N VAL A 75 3.33 -12.44 0.04
CA VAL A 75 2.12 -12.26 -0.78
C VAL A 75 0.95 -12.87 -0.04
N ILE A 76 -0.08 -12.05 0.20
CA ILE A 76 -1.36 -12.49 0.75
C ILE A 76 -2.38 -12.44 -0.38
N ASP A 77 -2.92 -13.60 -0.75
CA ASP A 77 -4.05 -13.70 -1.67
C ASP A 77 -5.33 -13.30 -0.91
N GLY A 78 -5.77 -12.06 -1.11
CA GLY A 78 -6.94 -11.53 -0.42
C GLY A 78 -8.26 -12.17 -0.85
N ALA A 79 -8.32 -12.80 -2.03
CA ALA A 79 -9.50 -13.55 -2.48
C ALA A 79 -9.65 -14.89 -1.72
N ALA A 80 -8.53 -15.49 -1.32
CA ALA A 80 -8.49 -16.75 -0.57
C ALA A 80 -8.75 -16.61 0.94
N HIS A 81 -8.86 -15.38 1.46
CA HIS A 81 -9.00 -15.12 2.89
C HIS A 81 -10.29 -14.38 3.24
N THR A 82 -10.72 -14.56 4.48
CA THR A 82 -11.83 -13.81 5.10
C THR A 82 -11.36 -12.46 5.62
N GLU A 83 -12.30 -11.54 5.89
CA GLU A 83 -11.99 -10.25 6.54
C GLU A 83 -11.28 -10.44 7.90
N ALA A 84 -11.74 -11.39 8.72
CA ALA A 84 -11.13 -11.65 10.02
C ALA A 84 -9.68 -12.15 9.90
N GLU A 85 -9.40 -13.01 8.92
CA GLU A 85 -8.03 -13.48 8.66
C GLU A 85 -7.12 -12.35 8.16
N LEU A 86 -7.64 -11.46 7.31
CA LEU A 86 -6.89 -10.31 6.82
C LEU A 86 -6.64 -9.26 7.91
N GLN A 87 -7.60 -9.04 8.81
CA GLN A 87 -7.39 -8.20 9.98
C GLN A 87 -6.26 -8.76 10.85
N ALA A 88 -6.31 -10.05 11.18
CA ALA A 88 -5.22 -10.70 11.90
C ALA A 88 -3.89 -10.67 11.13
N ALA A 89 -3.91 -10.71 9.80
CA ALA A 89 -2.71 -10.58 8.98
C ALA A 89 -2.10 -9.17 9.06
N GLY A 90 -2.92 -8.11 9.03
CA GLY A 90 -2.47 -6.73 9.21
C GLY A 90 -1.83 -6.48 10.57
N GLU A 91 -2.40 -7.05 11.64
CA GLU A 91 -1.79 -7.03 12.98
C GLU A 91 -0.44 -7.73 13.01
N ARG A 92 -0.39 -8.98 12.51
CA ARG A 92 0.84 -9.78 12.49
C ARG A 92 1.93 -9.13 11.64
N MET A 93 1.56 -8.50 10.53
CA MET A 93 2.49 -7.75 9.69
C MET A 93 3.25 -6.71 10.52
N ARG A 94 2.53 -5.90 11.32
CA ARG A 94 3.13 -4.90 12.21
C ARG A 94 3.99 -5.52 13.29
N VAL A 95 3.47 -6.53 13.99
CA VAL A 95 4.18 -7.21 15.11
C VAL A 95 5.50 -7.82 14.64
N HIS A 96 5.49 -8.49 13.49
CA HIS A 96 6.66 -9.20 12.97
C HIS A 96 7.52 -8.36 12.01
N ARG A 97 7.13 -7.10 11.76
CA ARG A 97 7.79 -6.19 10.80
C ARG A 97 7.97 -6.80 9.40
N ALA A 98 7.02 -7.63 8.97
CA ALA A 98 7.04 -8.24 7.65
C ALA A 98 6.54 -7.24 6.60
N SER A 99 7.24 -7.13 5.47
CA SER A 99 6.69 -6.42 4.30
C SER A 99 5.69 -7.32 3.58
N VAL A 100 4.56 -6.76 3.14
CA VAL A 100 3.42 -7.51 2.59
C VAL A 100 2.95 -6.89 1.29
N VAL A 101 2.63 -7.74 0.33
CA VAL A 101 1.78 -7.43 -0.83
C VAL A 101 0.43 -8.10 -0.58
N LEU A 102 -0.61 -7.30 -0.39
CA LEU A 102 -1.99 -7.77 -0.40
C LEU A 102 -2.46 -7.79 -1.86
N ASN A 103 -2.39 -8.97 -2.48
CA ASN A 103 -2.90 -9.18 -3.83
C ASN A 103 -4.43 -9.34 -3.77
N LEU A 104 -5.14 -8.49 -4.48
CA LEU A 104 -6.60 -8.52 -4.58
C LEU A 104 -7.08 -8.83 -6.01
N GLU A 105 -6.15 -9.23 -6.89
CA GLU A 105 -6.46 -9.69 -8.24
C GLU A 105 -7.49 -10.84 -8.19
N GLY A 106 -8.44 -10.81 -9.12
CA GLY A 106 -9.47 -11.85 -9.25
C GLY A 106 -10.66 -11.73 -8.28
N ALA A 107 -10.57 -10.87 -7.26
CA ALA A 107 -11.72 -10.47 -6.46
C ALA A 107 -12.53 -9.36 -7.15
N ASP A 108 -13.86 -9.38 -6.99
CA ASP A 108 -14.70 -8.25 -7.42
C ASP A 108 -14.42 -6.99 -6.58
N ALA A 109 -14.80 -5.82 -7.10
CA ALA A 109 -14.51 -4.53 -6.46
C ALA A 109 -15.02 -4.44 -5.02
N GLU A 110 -16.18 -5.05 -4.72
CA GLU A 110 -16.74 -5.01 -3.37
C GLU A 110 -15.92 -5.83 -2.39
N VAL A 111 -15.48 -7.02 -2.82
CA VAL A 111 -14.57 -7.87 -2.06
C VAL A 111 -13.23 -7.18 -1.90
N GLN A 112 -12.64 -6.60 -2.96
CA GLN A 112 -11.37 -5.85 -2.86
C GLN A 112 -11.46 -4.77 -1.78
N MET A 113 -12.53 -3.97 -1.77
CA MET A 113 -12.75 -2.90 -0.80
C MET A 113 -12.82 -3.44 0.64
N ARG A 114 -13.60 -4.50 0.88
CA ARG A 114 -13.71 -5.10 2.23
C ARG A 114 -12.39 -5.70 2.70
N ARG A 115 -11.68 -6.41 1.81
CA ARG A 115 -10.41 -7.08 2.12
C ARG A 115 -9.30 -6.08 2.42
N ALA A 116 -9.17 -5.02 1.62
CA ALA A 116 -8.25 -3.92 1.89
C ALA A 116 -8.59 -3.23 3.22
N ALA A 117 -9.87 -2.95 3.47
CA ALA A 117 -10.32 -2.31 4.70
C ALA A 117 -9.97 -3.13 5.95
N ALA A 118 -10.22 -4.44 5.92
CA ALA A 118 -9.91 -5.33 7.03
C ALA A 118 -8.40 -5.42 7.31
N PHE A 119 -7.58 -5.60 6.26
CA PHE A 119 -6.12 -5.64 6.39
C PHE A 119 -5.57 -4.34 6.99
N LEU A 120 -5.96 -3.19 6.43
CA LEU A 120 -5.56 -1.88 6.94
C LEU A 120 -6.06 -1.65 8.37
N GLY A 121 -7.28 -2.11 8.69
CA GLY A 121 -7.84 -2.06 10.04
C GLY A 121 -6.93 -2.75 11.06
N GLY A 122 -6.54 -3.99 10.80
CA GLY A 122 -5.62 -4.74 11.66
C GLY A 122 -4.26 -4.05 11.84
N MET A 123 -3.74 -3.43 10.78
CA MET A 123 -2.50 -2.65 10.88
C MET A 123 -2.60 -1.43 11.82
N PHE A 124 -3.79 -0.87 12.00
CA PHE A 124 -4.03 0.31 12.86
C PHE A 124 -4.48 -0.04 14.28
N GLU A 125 -5.03 -1.23 14.50
CA GLU A 125 -5.50 -1.67 15.82
C GLU A 125 -4.39 -2.27 16.69
N VAL A 126 -3.25 -2.60 16.09
CA VAL A 126 -2.08 -3.09 16.81
C VAL A 126 -1.62 -2.10 17.90
N GLY A 127 -1.13 -2.62 19.02
CA GLY A 127 -0.62 -1.83 20.13
C GLY A 127 0.50 -0.87 19.71
N ARG A 128 0.56 0.30 20.36
CA ARG A 128 1.47 1.41 20.01
C ARG A 128 2.96 1.03 19.99
N ASP A 129 3.36 0.03 20.76
CA ASP A 129 4.74 -0.48 20.80
C ASP A 129 5.20 -1.12 19.47
N TYR A 130 4.25 -1.41 18.57
CA TYR A 130 4.52 -1.97 17.24
C TYR A 130 4.43 -0.93 16.10
N TRP A 131 4.27 0.36 16.44
CA TRP A 131 4.15 1.45 15.46
C TRP A 131 5.51 1.92 14.94
N TYR A 132 6.19 1.03 14.22
CA TYR A 132 7.39 1.37 13.47
C TYR A 132 7.04 2.08 12.15
N PRO A 133 7.98 2.81 11.52
CA PRO A 133 7.75 3.40 10.20
C PRO A 133 7.40 2.32 9.16
N VAL A 134 6.31 2.54 8.43
CA VAL A 134 5.85 1.67 7.33
C VAL A 134 5.51 2.56 6.14
N LEU A 135 6.03 2.21 4.96
CA LEU A 135 5.60 2.78 3.70
C LEU A 135 4.37 2.00 3.22
N VAL A 136 3.19 2.62 3.29
CA VAL A 136 1.96 2.03 2.77
C VAL A 136 1.72 2.58 1.36
N VAL A 137 1.63 1.68 0.38
CA VAL A 137 1.33 2.00 -1.02
C VAL A 137 -0.02 1.41 -1.37
N VAL A 138 -0.91 2.26 -1.89
CA VAL A 138 -2.23 1.83 -2.38
C VAL A 138 -2.25 2.11 -3.87
N ASP A 139 -2.22 1.05 -4.68
CA ASP A 139 -2.37 1.22 -6.12
C ASP A 139 -3.85 1.36 -6.51
N GLU A 140 -4.10 2.05 -7.62
CA GLU A 140 -5.44 2.43 -8.10
C GLU A 140 -6.36 2.93 -6.96
N ALA A 141 -5.82 3.85 -6.14
CA ALA A 141 -6.43 4.30 -4.88
C ALA A 141 -7.88 4.80 -4.98
N GLN A 142 -8.31 5.26 -6.16
CA GLN A 142 -9.69 5.66 -6.42
C GLN A 142 -10.70 4.50 -6.29
N LEU A 143 -10.27 3.25 -6.43
CA LEU A 143 -11.11 2.07 -6.19
C LEU A 143 -11.53 1.98 -4.72
N PHE A 144 -10.63 2.35 -3.81
CA PHE A 144 -10.84 2.26 -2.37
C PHE A 144 -11.39 3.54 -1.75
N ALA A 145 -11.21 4.68 -2.43
CA ALA A 145 -11.74 5.99 -2.05
C ALA A 145 -12.52 6.68 -3.20
N PRO A 146 -13.64 6.11 -3.66
CA PRO A 146 -14.39 6.66 -4.78
C PRO A 146 -15.13 7.94 -4.40
N ALA A 147 -15.11 8.93 -5.30
CA ALA A 147 -15.81 10.21 -5.11
C ALA A 147 -17.33 10.13 -5.30
N ALA A 148 -17.81 9.15 -6.07
CA ALA A 148 -19.22 8.91 -6.34
C ALA A 148 -19.64 7.52 -5.84
N ALA A 149 -20.91 7.37 -5.47
CA ALA A 149 -21.50 6.06 -5.22
C ALA A 149 -21.56 5.31 -6.56
N GLY A 150 -20.72 4.29 -6.72
CA GLY A 150 -20.72 3.38 -7.86
C GLY A 150 -21.65 2.19 -7.64
N GLU A 151 -21.35 1.06 -8.30
CA GLU A 151 -22.12 -0.20 -8.21
C GLU A 151 -21.88 -1.00 -6.91
N VAL A 152 -21.07 -0.47 -6.00
CA VAL A 152 -20.62 -1.14 -4.77
C VAL A 152 -21.54 -0.82 -3.60
N SER A 153 -21.76 -1.78 -2.70
CA SER A 153 -22.60 -1.55 -1.52
C SER A 153 -22.08 -0.41 -0.63
N ASP A 154 -23.00 0.33 -0.02
CA ASP A 154 -22.67 1.45 0.87
C ASP A 154 -21.83 1.03 2.09
N GLU A 155 -22.01 -0.21 2.54
CA GLU A 155 -21.25 -0.79 3.65
C GLU A 155 -19.78 -0.99 3.28
N ALA A 156 -19.50 -1.68 2.15
CA ALA A 156 -18.14 -1.88 1.66
C ALA A 156 -17.46 -0.54 1.37
N ARG A 157 -18.20 0.40 0.76
CA ARG A 157 -17.72 1.76 0.50
C ARG A 157 -17.33 2.49 1.78
N ARG A 158 -18.18 2.44 2.82
CA ARG A 158 -17.91 3.10 4.11
C ARG A 158 -16.72 2.47 4.82
N ALA A 159 -16.60 1.14 4.81
CA ALA A 159 -15.47 0.44 5.42
C ALA A 159 -14.15 0.84 4.76
N SER A 160 -14.08 0.78 3.42
CA SER A 160 -12.90 1.15 2.64
C SER A 160 -12.52 2.62 2.80
N LEU A 161 -13.50 3.53 2.68
CA LEU A 161 -13.26 4.97 2.91
C LEU A 161 -12.78 5.26 4.33
N GLY A 162 -13.33 4.58 5.33
CA GLY A 162 -12.89 4.69 6.72
C GLY A 162 -11.44 4.25 6.89
N ALA A 163 -11.05 3.12 6.30
CA ALA A 163 -9.68 2.64 6.30
C ALA A 163 -8.71 3.61 5.59
N MET A 164 -9.09 4.12 4.42
CA MET A 164 -8.30 5.12 3.68
C MET A 164 -8.18 6.44 4.45
N THR A 165 -9.26 6.89 5.10
CA THR A 165 -9.23 8.08 5.98
C THR A 165 -8.28 7.86 7.16
N ASN A 166 -8.33 6.70 7.80
CA ASN A 166 -7.40 6.35 8.88
C ASN A 166 -5.94 6.36 8.40
N LEU A 167 -5.65 5.80 7.22
CA LEU A 167 -4.33 5.87 6.60
C LEU A 167 -3.88 7.32 6.40
N MET A 168 -4.79 8.19 5.94
CA MET A 168 -4.50 9.59 5.70
C MET A 168 -4.43 10.45 6.97
N CYS A 169 -4.99 10.03 8.10
CA CYS A 169 -5.03 10.84 9.32
C CYS A 169 -4.13 10.32 10.44
N ARG A 170 -3.92 9.00 10.55
CA ARG A 170 -3.24 8.34 11.68
C ARG A 170 -1.76 8.04 11.44
N GLY A 171 -1.17 8.50 10.34
CA GLY A 171 0.25 8.28 10.00
C GLY A 171 1.27 9.07 10.83
N ARG A 172 1.17 9.05 12.16
CA ARG A 172 2.17 9.59 13.10
C ARG A 172 2.49 8.59 14.20
#